data_AF-A0AAN7QTU6-F1
#
_entry.id   AF-A0AAN7QTU6-F1
#
_cell.length_a   1.000
_cell.length_b   1.000
_cell.length_c   1.000
_cell.angle_alpha   90.00
_cell.angle_beta   90.00
_cell.angle_gamma   90.00
#
_symmetry.space_group_name_H-M   'P 1'
#
loop_
_entity.id
_entity.type
_entity.pdbx_description
1 polymer ?
#
loop_
_entity_poly.entity_id
_entity_poly.type
_entity_poly.pdbx_seq_one_letter_code
_entity_poly.pdbx_strand_id
1 'polypeptide(L)'
;MTQKASMRSPLDFELEDPLLDSPAPAKRRKKVIGLDDLLTDYYKEKDKCIEGELKSKKARKIDSSDEEDNAREATLSSALDKYHKQMQDMGGDDEISHWGLHVFGTQKSLPELVLPELHSYGLLQSFYENKHNSLVGLRREEGDTFLEGLLINGWLLKLITVQNHVEEVIAKWVFNLMMFSSKGKIRMSACDFWCSILSLKNEDNASPIRIDWVPNYSDIGGALDVYGYICNSSSNWASHTDCDLVEPSKNIQTWIKFVTAFCEVRSKRIMLSTSEAVELIIVVISLFLDRRLGGLSILLYKCLVSTINYLTDDEWNTSSEKIAKCLACRVPRDLNCLRVVECISGVDGRSKSLRSKVAYEILAIYLDAKVANDEEILNILMSIKVKERSCDLFKVYICLILAENWLMWGPKLEDRPVICEMWGVFLRSCSFFIASTDLRSYASKVRNRASYLLHGSSTD
;
A
#
# COMPACT_ATOMS: atom_id res chain seq x y z
N MET A 1 7.28 37.50 -24.67
CA MET A 1 6.13 36.96 -25.42
C MET A 1 6.60 35.76 -26.25
N THR A 2 6.53 34.55 -25.69
CA THR A 2 6.20 33.31 -26.43
C THR A 2 6.06 32.19 -25.40
N GLN A 3 4.83 31.70 -25.20
CA GLN A 3 4.54 30.49 -24.44
C GLN A 3 5.01 29.27 -25.25
N LYS A 4 5.67 28.32 -24.59
CA LYS A 4 5.76 26.92 -25.05
C LYS A 4 5.24 26.03 -23.93
N ALA A 5 4.19 25.29 -24.25
CA ALA A 5 3.36 24.55 -23.32
C ALA A 5 4.09 23.36 -22.68
N SER A 6 3.82 23.17 -21.39
CA SER A 6 4.19 22.03 -20.57
C SER A 6 3.18 20.90 -20.79
N MET A 7 3.63 19.72 -21.20
CA MET A 7 2.84 18.49 -21.16
C MET A 7 3.31 17.62 -20.00
N ARG A 8 2.63 17.70 -18.85
CA ARG A 8 2.50 16.63 -17.84
C ARG A 8 1.25 16.90 -17.01
N SER A 9 0.13 16.29 -17.38
CA SER A 9 -1.02 16.09 -16.50
C SER A 9 -1.34 14.59 -16.46
N PRO A 10 -1.65 13.99 -15.30
CA PRO A 10 -2.25 12.68 -15.24
C PRO A 10 -3.62 12.72 -15.92
N LEU A 11 -3.97 11.65 -16.64
CA LEU A 11 -5.29 11.49 -17.25
C LEU A 11 -6.35 11.42 -16.14
N ASP A 12 -7.17 12.47 -16.09
CA ASP A 12 -8.39 12.57 -15.28
C ASP A 12 -9.54 11.93 -16.08
N PHE A 13 -10.30 11.03 -15.47
CA PHE A 13 -11.36 10.27 -16.15
C PHE A 13 -12.75 10.94 -16.06
N GLU A 14 -12.85 12.18 -15.58
CA GLU A 14 -14.14 12.88 -15.37
C GLU A 14 -14.44 14.04 -16.32
N LEU A 15 -13.82 14.11 -17.50
CA LEU A 15 -14.19 15.12 -18.51
C LEU A 15 -14.47 14.46 -19.86
N GLU A 16 -15.76 14.31 -20.17
CA GLU A 16 -16.23 14.14 -21.55
C GLU A 16 -15.89 15.41 -22.34
N ASP A 17 -15.06 15.28 -23.39
CA ASP A 17 -14.78 16.38 -24.31
C ASP A 17 -15.27 16.02 -25.74
N PRO A 18 -15.76 17.01 -26.50
CA PRO A 18 -16.70 16.84 -27.59
C PRO A 18 -16.03 16.43 -28.91
N LEU A 19 -16.60 15.42 -29.56
CA LEU A 19 -16.18 14.91 -30.87
C LEU A 19 -16.50 15.90 -31.99
N LEU A 20 -15.49 16.25 -32.81
CA LEU A 20 -15.68 16.87 -34.13
C LEU A 20 -15.50 15.85 -35.26
N ASP A 21 -16.63 15.57 -35.90
CA ASP A 21 -16.94 15.29 -37.31
C ASP A 21 -15.96 14.54 -38.25
N SER A 22 -16.43 13.39 -38.76
CA SER A 22 -16.63 13.14 -40.21
C SER A 22 -17.42 11.82 -40.47
N PRO A 23 -17.85 11.55 -41.71
CA PRO A 23 -19.21 11.70 -42.22
C PRO A 23 -20.15 10.49 -41.98
N ALA A 24 -21.45 10.76 -41.94
CA ALA A 24 -22.52 9.80 -41.63
C ALA A 24 -22.72 8.68 -42.68
N PRO A 25 -23.13 7.48 -42.23
CA PRO A 25 -24.16 6.74 -42.94
C PRO A 25 -25.32 6.24 -42.03
N ALA A 26 -26.52 6.37 -42.61
CA ALA A 26 -27.81 5.75 -42.29
C ALA A 26 -28.37 5.85 -40.84
N LYS A 27 -29.39 6.69 -40.69
CA LYS A 27 -30.28 6.81 -39.53
C LYS A 27 -30.80 5.44 -39.05
N ARG A 28 -30.20 4.87 -38.01
CA ARG A 28 -30.90 3.97 -37.08
C ARG A 28 -31.17 4.73 -35.79
N ARG A 29 -32.44 5.12 -35.59
CA ARG A 29 -32.91 5.65 -34.30
C ARG A 29 -32.63 4.59 -33.24
N LYS A 30 -31.67 4.83 -32.35
CA LYS A 30 -31.50 4.05 -31.12
C LYS A 30 -32.75 4.27 -30.28
N LYS A 31 -33.63 3.27 -30.20
CA LYS A 31 -34.63 3.23 -29.13
C LYS A 31 -33.87 2.95 -27.84
N VAL A 32 -34.05 3.84 -26.86
CA VAL A 32 -33.64 3.57 -25.48
C VAL A 32 -34.46 2.37 -25.03
N ILE A 33 -33.80 1.26 -24.72
CA ILE A 33 -34.44 0.03 -24.25
C ILE A 33 -34.78 0.27 -22.78
N GLY A 34 -36.08 0.40 -22.49
CA GLY A 34 -36.57 0.54 -21.12
C GLY A 34 -36.58 -0.79 -20.38
N LEU A 35 -36.64 -0.75 -19.05
CA LEU A 35 -36.79 -1.95 -18.23
C LEU A 35 -38.07 -2.73 -18.59
N ASP A 36 -39.12 -2.02 -19.00
CA ASP A 36 -40.39 -2.61 -19.47
C ASP A 36 -40.24 -3.33 -20.82
N ASP A 37 -39.34 -2.85 -21.70
CA ASP A 37 -39.03 -3.54 -22.97
C ASP A 37 -38.30 -4.86 -22.69
N LEU A 38 -37.35 -4.87 -21.75
CA LEU A 38 -36.63 -6.08 -21.33
C LEU A 38 -37.55 -7.10 -20.64
N LEU A 39 -38.49 -6.63 -19.82
CA LEU A 39 -39.50 -7.50 -19.21
C LEU A 39 -40.44 -8.10 -20.26
N THR A 40 -40.86 -7.29 -21.25
CA THR A 40 -41.71 -7.77 -22.35
C THR A 40 -40.99 -8.80 -23.21
N ASP A 41 -39.71 -8.59 -23.50
CA ASP A 41 -38.88 -9.54 -24.23
C ASP A 41 -38.65 -10.81 -23.40
N TYR A 42 -38.42 -10.70 -22.09
CA TYR A 42 -38.31 -11.86 -21.19
C TYR A 42 -39.57 -12.73 -21.19
N TYR A 43 -40.76 -12.12 -21.09
CA TYR A 43 -42.02 -12.88 -21.14
C TYR A 43 -42.29 -13.47 -22.54
N LYS A 44 -41.94 -12.76 -23.62
CA LYS A 44 -42.02 -13.30 -24.99
C LYS A 44 -41.06 -14.47 -25.22
N GLU A 45 -39.84 -14.42 -24.69
CA GLU A 45 -38.87 -15.51 -24.76
C GLU A 45 -39.40 -16.73 -23.98
N LYS A 46 -39.99 -16.48 -22.80
CA LYS A 46 -40.60 -17.52 -21.98
C LYS A 46 -41.79 -18.19 -22.68
N ASP A 47 -42.66 -17.42 -23.32
CA ASP A 47 -43.80 -17.95 -24.08
C ASP A 47 -43.35 -18.72 -25.34
N LYS A 48 -42.25 -18.29 -26.00
CA LYS A 48 -41.63 -19.05 -27.10
C LYS A 48 -41.04 -20.37 -26.64
N CYS A 49 -40.40 -20.42 -25.47
CA CYS A 49 -39.89 -21.67 -24.88
C CYS A 49 -41.04 -22.63 -24.56
N ILE A 50 -42.15 -22.12 -24.01
CA ILE A 50 -43.34 -22.94 -23.71
C ILE A 50 -44.00 -23.43 -25.01
N GLU A 51 -44.09 -22.60 -26.06
CA GLU A 51 -44.55 -23.04 -27.39
C GLU A 51 -43.61 -24.06 -28.03
N GLY A 52 -42.30 -23.92 -27.85
CA GLY A 52 -41.28 -24.87 -28.32
C GLY A 52 -41.43 -26.23 -27.64
N GLU A 53 -41.66 -26.26 -26.33
CA GLU A 53 -41.94 -27.48 -25.57
C GLU A 53 -43.30 -28.10 -25.94
N LEU A 54 -44.32 -27.30 -26.23
CA LEU A 54 -45.62 -27.82 -26.70
C LEU A 54 -45.52 -28.37 -28.13
N LYS A 55 -44.71 -27.76 -29.01
CA LYS A 55 -44.42 -28.26 -30.36
C LYS A 55 -43.55 -29.53 -30.32
N SER A 56 -42.57 -29.64 -29.42
CA SER A 56 -41.78 -30.87 -29.24
C SER A 56 -42.60 -32.00 -28.61
N LYS A 57 -43.50 -31.70 -27.66
CA LYS A 57 -44.48 -32.67 -27.13
C LYS A 57 -45.49 -33.14 -28.18
N LYS A 58 -45.83 -32.30 -29.18
CA LYS A 58 -46.66 -32.69 -30.33
C LYS A 58 -45.89 -33.52 -31.36
N ALA A 59 -44.60 -33.25 -31.54
CA ALA A 59 -43.71 -34.02 -32.42
C ALA A 59 -43.36 -35.40 -31.85
N ARG A 60 -43.30 -35.56 -30.52
CA ARG A 60 -43.09 -36.86 -29.83
C ARG A 60 -44.21 -37.90 -29.99
N LYS A 61 -45.24 -37.64 -30.80
CA LYS A 61 -46.30 -38.63 -31.11
C LYS A 61 -46.02 -39.44 -32.37
N ILE A 62 -44.92 -39.18 -33.08
CA ILE A 62 -44.51 -39.94 -34.26
C ILE A 62 -43.01 -40.21 -34.15
N ASP A 63 -42.65 -41.48 -34.26
CA ASP A 63 -41.32 -42.09 -34.21
C ASP A 63 -40.63 -42.29 -32.84
N SER A 64 -40.72 -43.54 -32.40
CA SER A 64 -39.95 -44.16 -31.33
C SER A 64 -38.54 -44.54 -31.81
N SER A 65 -37.51 -43.89 -31.27
CA SER A 65 -36.13 -44.38 -31.26
C SER A 65 -35.33 -43.66 -30.15
N ASP A 66 -35.67 -43.95 -28.89
CA ASP A 66 -35.16 -43.28 -27.68
C ASP A 66 -33.81 -43.82 -27.15
N GLU A 67 -33.16 -44.76 -27.84
CA GLU A 67 -31.93 -45.40 -27.31
C GLU A 67 -30.61 -44.73 -27.71
N GLU A 68 -30.58 -43.95 -28.80
CA GLU A 68 -29.32 -43.37 -29.31
C GLU A 68 -28.97 -42.01 -28.67
N ASP A 69 -29.97 -41.24 -28.23
CA ASP A 69 -29.79 -39.91 -27.65
C ASP A 69 -29.23 -39.97 -26.22
N ASN A 70 -29.69 -40.91 -25.39
CA ASN A 70 -29.20 -41.09 -24.02
C ASN A 70 -27.72 -41.49 -23.96
N ALA A 71 -27.22 -42.26 -24.94
CA ALA A 71 -25.82 -42.67 -25.00
C ALA A 71 -24.89 -41.49 -25.33
N ARG A 72 -25.34 -40.59 -26.21
CA ARG A 72 -24.61 -39.35 -26.57
C ARG A 72 -24.63 -38.34 -25.42
N GLU A 73 -25.77 -38.19 -24.75
CA GLU A 73 -25.88 -37.31 -23.59
C GLU A 73 -25.01 -37.81 -22.43
N ALA A 74 -25.01 -39.11 -22.14
CA ALA A 74 -24.16 -39.70 -21.10
C ALA A 74 -22.65 -39.56 -21.40
N THR A 75 -22.23 -39.67 -22.66
CA THR A 75 -20.82 -39.44 -23.06
C THR A 75 -20.44 -37.96 -22.98
N LEU A 76 -21.38 -37.05 -23.26
CA LEU A 76 -21.16 -35.62 -23.15
C LEU A 76 -21.12 -35.17 -21.68
N SER A 77 -21.97 -35.72 -20.82
CA SER A 77 -21.93 -35.54 -19.37
C SER A 77 -20.65 -36.09 -18.77
N SER A 78 -20.20 -37.30 -19.16
CA SER A 78 -18.94 -37.84 -18.64
C SER A 78 -17.72 -37.04 -19.13
N ALA A 79 -17.78 -36.47 -20.34
CA ALA A 79 -16.75 -35.57 -20.85
C ALA A 79 -16.76 -34.24 -20.07
N LEU A 80 -17.92 -33.64 -19.86
CA LEU A 80 -18.10 -32.42 -19.05
C LEU A 80 -17.62 -32.62 -17.61
N ASP A 81 -17.93 -33.74 -16.98
CA ASP A 81 -17.47 -34.08 -15.63
C ASP A 81 -15.94 -34.25 -15.59
N LYS A 82 -15.35 -34.86 -16.64
CA LYS A 82 -13.90 -34.98 -16.78
C LYS A 82 -13.24 -33.62 -16.97
N TYR A 83 -13.85 -32.72 -17.75
CA TYR A 83 -13.38 -31.34 -17.91
C TYR A 83 -13.57 -30.51 -16.64
N HIS A 84 -14.69 -30.67 -15.92
CA HIS A 84 -14.96 -29.97 -14.67
C HIS A 84 -14.00 -30.43 -13.57
N LYS A 85 -13.71 -31.74 -13.49
CA LYS A 85 -12.72 -32.29 -12.59
C LYS A 85 -11.30 -31.87 -12.96
N GLN A 86 -10.96 -31.82 -14.26
CA GLN A 86 -9.71 -31.23 -14.74
C GLN A 86 -9.62 -29.72 -14.43
N MET A 87 -10.74 -29.00 -14.47
CA MET A 87 -10.84 -27.58 -14.16
C MET A 87 -10.77 -27.30 -12.66
N GLN A 88 -11.26 -28.19 -11.81
CA GLN A 88 -11.07 -28.13 -10.35
C GLN A 88 -9.66 -28.57 -9.93
N ASP A 89 -9.08 -29.58 -10.58
CA ASP A 89 -7.70 -30.03 -10.32
C ASP A 89 -6.64 -29.03 -10.85
N MET A 90 -6.98 -28.21 -11.87
CA MET A 90 -6.09 -27.16 -12.43
C MET A 90 -6.42 -25.75 -11.93
N GLY A 91 -7.68 -25.50 -11.60
CA GLY A 91 -8.16 -24.29 -10.92
C GLY A 91 -8.15 -24.54 -9.42
N GLY A 92 -6.96 -24.73 -8.86
CA GLY A 92 -6.80 -24.62 -7.42
C GLY A 92 -7.30 -23.25 -6.96
N ASP A 93 -7.90 -23.21 -5.78
CA ASP A 93 -8.32 -22.05 -4.96
C ASP A 93 -7.26 -20.93 -4.79
N ASP A 94 -6.16 -20.96 -5.54
CA ASP A 94 -5.03 -20.01 -5.55
C ASP A 94 -5.42 -18.59 -6.01
N GLU A 95 -6.66 -18.37 -6.47
CA GLU A 95 -7.14 -17.03 -6.86
C GLU A 95 -7.32 -16.09 -5.65
N ILE A 96 -7.46 -16.64 -4.44
CA ILE A 96 -7.44 -15.86 -3.21
C ILE A 96 -5.99 -15.63 -2.83
N SER A 97 -5.38 -14.58 -3.38
CA SER A 97 -4.01 -14.18 -3.07
C SER A 97 -3.87 -13.85 -1.57
N HIS A 98 -3.29 -14.77 -0.78
CA HIS A 98 -3.02 -14.64 0.67
C HIS A 98 -1.86 -13.67 0.96
N TRP A 99 -1.80 -12.53 0.26
CA TRP A 99 -0.89 -11.46 0.66
C TRP A 99 -1.48 -10.77 1.89
N GLY A 100 -0.59 -10.23 2.72
CA GLY A 100 -0.96 -9.72 4.02
C GLY A 100 -0.19 -10.48 5.09
N LEU A 101 0.70 -9.77 5.76
CA LEU A 101 1.46 -10.30 6.88
C LEU A 101 0.99 -9.62 8.17
N HIS A 102 0.97 -10.39 9.25
CA HIS A 102 0.72 -9.83 10.58
C HIS A 102 1.97 -9.09 11.03
N VAL A 103 1.94 -7.76 10.89
CA VAL A 103 3.04 -6.88 11.32
C VAL A 103 2.88 -6.53 12.81
N PHE A 104 1.66 -6.67 13.33
CA PHE A 104 1.32 -6.52 14.74
C PHE A 104 0.83 -7.84 15.32
N GLY A 105 1.46 -8.24 16.43
CA GLY A 105 1.02 -9.32 17.31
C GLY A 105 0.29 -8.77 18.54
N THR A 106 0.51 -9.40 19.69
CA THR A 106 -0.17 -9.03 20.94
C THR A 106 0.32 -7.68 21.46
N GLN A 107 -0.62 -6.78 21.78
CA GLN A 107 -0.32 -5.49 22.38
C GLN A 107 0.14 -5.67 23.83
N LYS A 108 1.16 -4.93 24.25
CA LYS A 108 1.58 -4.85 25.65
C LYS A 108 0.58 -4.00 26.44
N SER A 109 0.59 -4.15 27.77
CA SER A 109 -0.17 -3.25 28.64
C SER A 109 0.21 -1.81 28.36
N LEU A 110 -0.77 -0.96 28.08
CA LEU A 110 -0.55 0.46 27.87
C LEU A 110 0.13 1.05 29.11
N PRO A 111 1.18 1.86 28.95
CA PRO A 111 1.79 2.57 30.07
C PRO A 111 0.72 3.37 30.82
N GLU A 112 0.83 3.40 32.14
CA GLU A 112 -0.03 4.27 32.94
C GLU A 112 0.26 5.72 32.54
N LEU A 113 -0.79 6.43 32.12
CA LEU A 113 -0.71 7.83 31.74
C LEU A 113 -0.62 8.68 33.00
N VAL A 114 0.56 8.69 33.63
CA VAL A 114 0.83 9.52 34.80
C VAL A 114 0.87 10.97 34.35
N LEU A 115 0.00 11.79 34.97
CA LEU A 115 -0.01 13.21 34.71
C LEU A 115 1.25 13.86 35.26
N PRO A 116 1.75 14.93 34.64
CA PRO A 116 2.62 15.87 35.30
C PRO A 116 2.15 16.16 36.72
N GLU A 117 3.04 16.08 37.71
CA GLU A 117 2.77 16.76 38.98
C GLU A 117 2.52 18.23 38.64
N LEU A 118 1.28 18.73 38.79
CA LEU A 118 0.92 20.10 38.40
C LEU A 118 1.79 21.17 39.07
N HIS A 119 2.52 20.81 40.12
CA HIS A 119 3.50 21.61 40.85
C HIS A 119 4.81 21.86 40.08
N SER A 120 5.12 21.06 39.06
CA SER A 120 6.39 21.16 38.31
C SER A 120 6.30 22.04 37.06
N TYR A 121 5.21 22.79 36.91
CA TYR A 121 4.80 23.37 35.63
C TYR A 121 4.71 24.90 35.75
N GLY A 122 5.61 25.62 35.09
CA GLY A 122 5.74 27.07 35.24
C GLY A 122 4.48 27.81 34.78
N LEU A 123 3.92 27.41 33.64
CA LEU A 123 2.72 28.01 33.07
C LEU A 123 1.46 27.74 33.93
N LEU A 124 1.24 26.54 34.47
CA LEU A 124 0.11 26.26 35.37
C LEU A 124 0.28 26.89 36.75
N GLN A 125 1.49 26.92 37.28
CA GLN A 125 1.76 27.60 38.54
C GLN A 125 1.43 29.09 38.45
N SER A 126 1.71 29.72 37.30
CA SER A 126 1.28 31.10 37.03
C SER A 126 -0.25 31.27 37.05
N PHE A 127 -1.03 30.26 36.65
CA PHE A 127 -2.49 30.29 36.77
C PHE A 127 -2.96 30.16 38.22
N TYR A 128 -2.33 29.27 39.02
CA TYR A 128 -2.69 29.09 40.43
C TYR A 128 -2.35 30.31 41.30
N GLU A 129 -1.24 30.97 41.01
CA GLU A 129 -0.76 32.16 41.72
C GLU A 129 -1.48 33.44 41.28
N ASN A 130 -2.23 33.40 40.18
CA ASN A 130 -2.97 34.56 39.68
C ASN A 130 -4.22 34.84 40.52
N LYS A 131 -4.42 36.12 40.89
CA LYS A 131 -5.61 36.59 41.62
C LYS A 131 -6.93 36.27 40.90
N HIS A 132 -6.89 36.13 39.58
CA HIS A 132 -8.04 35.76 38.75
C HIS A 132 -8.34 34.25 38.71
N ASN A 133 -7.56 33.41 39.42
CA ASN A 133 -7.84 31.99 39.55
C ASN A 133 -9.24 31.71 40.17
N SER A 134 -9.71 32.66 40.99
CA SER A 134 -11.09 32.66 41.52
C SER A 134 -12.19 32.65 40.45
N LEU A 135 -11.87 33.10 39.22
CA LEU A 135 -12.78 33.19 38.07
C LEU A 135 -12.84 31.89 37.25
N VAL A 136 -11.75 31.11 37.27
CA VAL A 136 -11.64 29.81 36.58
C VAL A 136 -12.00 28.66 37.51
N GLY A 137 -11.90 28.86 38.83
CA GLY A 137 -12.31 27.89 39.83
C GLY A 137 -11.41 26.65 39.88
N LEU A 138 -10.14 26.76 39.47
CA LEU A 138 -9.23 25.61 39.40
C LEU A 138 -8.92 25.08 40.79
N ARG A 139 -9.49 23.92 41.12
CA ARG A 139 -9.08 23.12 42.28
C ARG A 139 -7.89 22.26 41.89
N ARG A 140 -6.96 22.09 42.83
CA ARG A 140 -5.74 21.29 42.65
C ARG A 140 -6.03 19.83 42.26
N GLU A 141 -7.22 19.33 42.59
CA GLU A 141 -7.72 17.97 42.33
C GLU A 141 -8.34 17.79 40.92
N GLU A 142 -8.68 18.88 40.21
CA GLU A 142 -9.35 18.86 38.90
C GLU A 142 -8.40 19.20 37.73
N GLY A 143 -7.11 19.39 38.03
CA GLY A 143 -6.10 19.85 37.08
C GLY A 143 -6.00 19.01 35.81
N ASP A 144 -6.18 17.70 35.93
CA ASP A 144 -6.14 16.71 34.85
C ASP A 144 -7.21 17.00 33.79
N THR A 145 -8.46 17.14 34.24
CA THR A 145 -9.61 17.43 33.36
C THR A 145 -9.52 18.81 32.74
N PHE A 146 -8.92 19.77 33.45
CA PHE A 146 -8.69 21.10 32.92
C PHE A 146 -7.65 21.11 31.80
N LEU A 147 -6.50 20.47 32.00
CA LEU A 147 -5.46 20.35 30.97
C LEU A 147 -5.96 19.56 29.76
N GLU A 148 -6.64 18.43 29.97
CA GLU A 148 -7.31 17.68 28.90
C GLU A 148 -8.28 18.60 28.14
N GLY A 149 -9.07 19.41 28.87
CA GLY A 149 -9.98 20.39 28.29
C GLY A 149 -9.28 21.47 27.47
N LEU A 150 -8.16 22.02 27.94
CA LEU A 150 -7.35 22.99 27.20
C LEU A 150 -6.78 22.40 25.92
N LEU A 151 -6.33 21.14 25.97
CA LEU A 151 -5.80 20.42 24.81
C LEU A 151 -6.92 20.16 23.78
N ILE A 152 -8.06 19.61 24.21
CA ILE A 152 -9.18 19.27 23.33
C ILE A 152 -9.73 20.51 22.63
N ASN A 153 -9.85 21.62 23.35
CA ASN A 153 -10.39 22.87 22.81
C ASN A 153 -9.32 23.71 22.07
N GLY A 154 -8.08 23.23 21.96
CA GLY A 154 -6.99 23.92 21.27
C GLY A 154 -6.42 25.15 21.99
N TRP A 155 -6.88 25.45 23.21
CA TRP A 155 -6.36 26.55 24.01
C TRP A 155 -4.92 26.33 24.47
N LEU A 156 -4.53 25.09 24.74
CA LEU A 156 -3.15 24.76 25.11
C LEU A 156 -2.16 25.17 24.00
N LEU A 157 -2.50 24.89 22.74
CA LEU A 157 -1.69 25.30 21.59
C LEU A 157 -1.55 26.82 21.54
N LYS A 158 -2.65 27.56 21.70
CA LYS A 158 -2.63 29.04 21.69
C LYS A 158 -1.76 29.62 22.81
N LEU A 159 -1.86 29.08 24.02
CA LEU A 159 -1.05 29.52 25.16
C LEU A 159 0.45 29.35 24.88
N ILE A 160 0.83 28.20 24.33
CA ILE A 160 2.21 27.90 23.96
C ILE A 160 2.70 28.79 22.82
N THR A 161 1.85 29.09 21.83
CA THR A 161 2.22 30.03 20.77
C THR A 161 2.48 31.43 21.32
N VAL A 162 1.72 31.88 22.33
CA VAL A 162 1.96 33.18 23.00
C VAL A 162 3.23 33.17 23.84
N GLN A 163 3.50 32.09 24.59
CA GLN A 163 4.71 31.98 25.42
C GLN A 163 5.96 31.60 24.61
N ASN A 164 5.78 31.18 23.36
CA ASN A 164 6.82 30.67 22.47
C ASN A 164 7.67 29.54 23.07
N HIS A 165 7.08 28.75 23.98
CA HIS A 165 7.79 27.76 24.77
C HIS A 165 6.90 26.56 25.13
N VAL A 166 7.43 25.35 24.93
CA VAL A 166 6.84 24.08 25.36
C VAL A 166 7.77 23.49 26.41
N GLU A 167 7.33 23.51 27.67
CA GLU A 167 8.02 22.86 28.78
C GLU A 167 8.11 21.34 28.56
N GLU A 168 9.20 20.73 29.03
CA GLU A 168 9.47 19.30 28.85
C GLU A 168 8.31 18.40 29.34
N VAL A 169 7.74 18.78 30.48
CA VAL A 169 6.66 18.08 31.14
C VAL A 169 5.38 18.04 30.27
N ILE A 170 5.09 19.14 29.55
CA ILE A 170 3.99 19.23 28.58
C ILE A 170 4.25 18.32 27.41
N ALA A 171 5.45 18.44 26.84
CA ALA A 171 5.82 17.72 25.64
C ALA A 171 5.68 16.21 25.88
N LYS A 172 6.23 15.70 26.99
CA LYS A 172 6.10 14.31 27.41
C LYS A 172 4.64 13.88 27.64
N TRP A 173 3.87 14.70 28.36
CA TRP A 173 2.46 14.39 28.63
C TRP A 173 1.63 14.31 27.35
N VAL A 174 1.71 15.31 26.48
CA VAL A 174 0.94 15.30 25.21
C VAL A 174 1.43 14.20 24.28
N PHE A 175 2.73 13.90 24.26
CA PHE A 175 3.27 12.75 23.50
C PHE A 175 2.66 11.42 23.99
N ASN A 176 2.63 11.20 25.30
CA ASN A 176 2.04 9.99 25.89
C ASN A 176 0.54 9.89 25.61
N LEU A 177 -0.20 11.01 25.67
CA LEU A 177 -1.61 11.03 25.29
C LEU A 177 -1.83 10.65 23.83
N MET A 178 -0.99 11.15 22.92
CA MET A 178 -1.04 10.84 21.49
C MET A 178 -0.73 9.37 21.19
N MET A 179 0.23 8.77 21.91
CA MET A 179 0.69 7.40 21.67
C MET A 179 -0.13 6.34 22.45
N PHE A 180 -0.61 6.64 23.65
CA PHE A 180 -1.14 5.59 24.54
C PHE A 180 -2.59 5.81 25.00
N SER A 181 -3.21 6.97 24.74
CA SER A 181 -4.58 7.22 25.20
C SER A 181 -5.63 6.36 24.47
N SER A 182 -6.49 5.70 25.26
CA SER A 182 -7.68 5.01 24.78
C SER A 182 -8.80 5.96 24.36
N LYS A 183 -8.78 7.22 24.84
CA LYS A 183 -9.78 8.24 24.54
C LYS A 183 -9.47 8.90 23.18
N GLY A 184 -10.23 8.53 22.14
CA GLY A 184 -9.98 8.97 20.76
C GLY A 184 -9.89 10.50 20.58
N LYS A 185 -10.75 11.28 21.24
CA LYS A 185 -10.72 12.76 21.16
C LYS A 185 -9.39 13.33 21.68
N ILE A 186 -8.97 12.92 22.86
CA ILE A 186 -7.72 13.39 23.49
C ILE A 186 -6.52 12.98 22.64
N ARG A 187 -6.51 11.72 22.17
CA ARG A 187 -5.43 11.22 21.32
C ARG A 187 -5.28 12.05 20.03
N MET A 188 -6.41 12.36 19.37
CA MET A 188 -6.41 13.18 18.15
C MET A 188 -5.97 14.62 18.43
N SER A 189 -6.49 15.26 19.48
CA SER A 189 -6.08 16.61 19.87
C SER A 189 -4.61 16.70 20.24
N ALA A 190 -4.07 15.66 20.90
CA ALA A 190 -2.65 15.53 21.20
C ALA A 190 -1.79 15.41 19.92
N CYS A 191 -2.26 14.64 18.93
CA CYS A 191 -1.63 14.54 17.63
C CYS A 191 -1.64 15.88 16.90
N ASP A 192 -2.79 16.55 16.83
CA ASP A 192 -2.95 17.82 16.13
C ASP A 192 -2.08 18.91 16.78
N PHE A 193 -1.97 18.90 18.12
CA PHE A 193 -1.07 19.76 18.87
C PHE A 193 0.39 19.58 18.45
N TRP A 194 0.90 18.33 18.45
CA TRP A 194 2.27 18.04 18.06
C TRP A 194 2.53 18.38 16.59
N CYS A 195 1.64 17.99 15.68
CA CYS A 195 1.74 18.36 14.27
C CYS A 195 1.78 19.89 14.09
N SER A 196 0.93 20.64 14.81
CA SER A 196 0.89 22.10 14.71
C SER A 196 2.17 22.76 15.21
N ILE A 197 2.71 22.31 16.36
CA ILE A 197 3.95 22.85 16.92
C ILE A 197 5.15 22.58 16.01
N LEU A 198 5.22 21.40 15.41
CA LEU A 198 6.26 21.01 14.47
C LEU A 198 6.15 21.80 13.15
N SER A 199 4.94 21.92 12.62
CA SER A 199 4.67 22.59 11.34
C SER A 199 4.75 24.11 11.41
N LEU A 200 4.62 24.73 12.60
CA LEU A 200 4.53 26.18 12.74
C LEU A 200 5.66 26.89 11.97
N LYS A 201 5.30 27.57 10.89
CA LYS A 201 6.21 28.44 10.15
C LYS A 201 6.22 29.75 10.90
N ASN A 202 7.41 30.19 11.32
CA ASN A 202 7.56 31.55 11.78
C ASN A 202 7.29 32.45 10.58
N GLU A 203 6.30 33.33 10.69
CA GLU A 203 6.27 34.52 9.83
C GLU A 203 7.60 35.25 10.00
N ASP A 204 8.11 35.77 8.88
CA ASP A 204 9.47 36.29 8.74
C ASP A 204 9.89 37.14 9.96
N ASN A 205 10.85 36.60 10.72
CA ASN A 205 11.51 37.12 11.94
C ASN A 205 11.08 36.59 13.32
N ALA A 206 10.09 35.71 13.47
CA ALA A 206 9.84 35.07 14.77
C ALA A 206 10.88 33.96 15.06
N SER A 207 11.33 33.84 16.31
CA SER A 207 12.17 32.74 16.78
C SER A 207 11.33 31.46 16.91
N PRO A 208 11.84 30.28 16.51
CA PRO A 208 11.07 29.03 16.58
C PRO A 208 10.64 28.76 18.02
N ILE A 209 9.44 28.20 18.18
CA ILE A 209 8.95 27.74 19.49
C ILE A 209 10.05 26.91 20.14
N ARG A 210 10.46 27.34 21.32
CA ARG A 210 11.41 26.59 22.12
C ARG A 210 10.70 25.36 22.65
N ILE A 211 11.17 24.18 22.29
CA ILE A 211 10.66 22.91 22.80
C ILE A 211 11.77 22.27 23.64
N ASP A 212 11.55 22.17 24.95
CA ASP A 212 12.56 21.66 25.90
C ASP A 212 12.80 20.16 25.74
N TRP A 213 11.79 19.40 25.31
CA TRP A 213 11.90 17.97 25.06
C TRP A 213 11.19 17.55 23.78
N VAL A 214 11.87 16.73 22.98
CA VAL A 214 11.34 16.14 21.75
C VAL A 214 11.59 14.63 21.81
N PRO A 215 10.62 13.80 21.38
CA PRO A 215 10.80 12.36 21.35
C PRO A 215 11.95 11.96 20.41
N ASN A 216 12.76 11.01 20.85
CA ASN A 216 13.81 10.40 20.04
C ASN A 216 13.28 9.15 19.30
N TYR A 217 14.15 8.51 18.52
CA TYR A 217 13.78 7.27 17.81
C TYR A 217 13.31 6.15 18.76
N SER A 218 13.92 6.01 19.94
CA SER A 218 13.53 5.02 20.94
C SER A 218 12.12 5.27 21.50
N ASP A 219 11.71 6.53 21.67
CA ASP A 219 10.36 6.87 22.12
C ASP A 219 9.31 6.52 21.05
N ILE A 220 9.63 6.80 19.78
CA ILE A 220 8.76 6.50 18.63
C ILE A 220 8.66 4.99 18.40
N GLY A 221 9.79 4.28 18.47
CA GLY A 221 9.87 2.82 18.34
C GLY A 221 9.23 2.09 19.51
N GLY A 222 9.44 2.58 20.74
CA GLY A 222 8.82 2.02 21.94
C GLY A 222 7.29 2.05 21.89
N ALA A 223 6.69 3.06 21.24
CA ALA A 223 5.25 3.07 21.01
C ALA A 223 4.79 1.92 20.09
N LEU A 224 5.53 1.63 19.02
CA LEU A 224 5.24 0.48 18.15
C LEU A 224 5.42 -0.85 18.88
N ASP A 225 6.43 -0.97 19.74
CA ASP A 225 6.64 -2.16 20.56
C ASP A 225 5.47 -2.41 21.53
N VAL A 226 4.86 -1.35 22.07
CA VAL A 226 3.65 -1.44 22.89
C VAL A 226 2.45 -1.86 22.04
N TYR A 227 2.35 -1.38 20.80
CA TYR A 227 1.32 -1.82 19.86
C TYR A 227 1.52 -3.26 19.35
N GLY A 228 2.63 -3.91 19.72
CA GLY A 228 2.93 -5.29 19.33
C GLY A 228 3.61 -5.42 17.96
N TYR A 229 4.36 -4.42 17.50
CA TYR A 229 5.10 -4.50 16.24
C TYR A 229 6.17 -5.60 16.27
N ILE A 230 6.17 -6.52 15.28
CA ILE A 230 7.04 -7.71 15.27
C ILE A 230 7.97 -7.83 14.05
N CYS A 231 7.81 -6.97 13.05
CA CYS A 231 8.45 -7.10 11.74
C CYS A 231 10.00 -6.87 11.73
N ASN A 232 10.58 -6.38 12.83
CA ASN A 232 12.04 -6.28 12.96
C ASN A 232 12.72 -7.62 13.34
N SER A 233 11.95 -8.65 13.68
CA SER A 233 12.47 -9.95 14.11
C SER A 233 12.69 -10.85 12.90
N SER A 234 13.92 -10.96 12.42
CA SER A 234 14.27 -11.68 11.17
C SER A 234 13.97 -13.19 11.17
N SER A 235 13.36 -13.76 12.22
CA SER A 235 13.25 -15.21 12.42
C SER A 235 11.84 -15.79 12.26
N ASN A 236 10.76 -15.01 12.30
CA ASN A 236 9.43 -15.56 12.62
C ASN A 236 8.28 -15.20 11.66
N TRP A 237 8.52 -14.97 10.37
CA TRP A 237 7.40 -14.86 9.41
C TRP A 237 6.63 -16.18 9.18
N ALA A 238 7.17 -17.31 9.67
CA ALA A 238 6.77 -18.65 9.26
C ALA A 238 5.83 -19.42 10.22
N SER A 239 5.30 -18.84 11.31
CA SER A 239 4.61 -19.69 12.31
C SER A 239 3.49 -19.08 13.17
N HIS A 240 2.76 -18.08 12.67
CA HIS A 240 1.63 -17.52 13.43
C HIS A 240 0.32 -17.59 12.66
N THR A 241 -0.10 -18.82 12.31
CA THR A 241 -1.48 -19.11 11.90
C THR A 241 -2.49 -19.09 13.05
N ASP A 242 -2.01 -19.09 14.31
CA ASP A 242 -2.86 -19.14 15.52
C ASP A 242 -2.71 -17.89 16.42
N CYS A 243 -2.37 -16.73 15.85
CA CYS A 243 -2.58 -15.49 16.61
C CYS A 243 -4.06 -15.13 16.52
N ASP A 244 -4.77 -15.19 17.65
CA ASP A 244 -6.07 -14.54 17.82
C ASP A 244 -6.05 -13.19 17.09
N LEU A 245 -7.10 -12.89 16.34
CA LEU A 245 -7.22 -11.71 15.48
C LEU A 245 -7.15 -10.41 16.31
N VAL A 246 -5.95 -10.02 16.76
CA VAL A 246 -5.71 -8.80 17.54
C VAL A 246 -5.65 -7.63 16.56
N GLU A 247 -6.67 -6.77 16.57
CA GLU A 247 -6.69 -5.56 15.73
C GLU A 247 -5.45 -4.68 16.00
N PRO A 248 -4.87 -4.04 14.96
CA PRO A 248 -3.85 -3.03 15.17
C PRO A 248 -4.33 -1.95 16.13
N SER A 249 -3.42 -1.43 16.96
CA SER A 249 -3.76 -0.36 17.89
C SER A 249 -4.40 0.82 17.16
N LYS A 250 -5.52 1.34 17.69
CA LYS A 250 -6.17 2.56 17.18
C LYS A 250 -5.25 3.78 17.20
N ASN A 251 -4.12 3.69 17.90
CA ASN A 251 -3.13 4.75 18.02
C ASN A 251 -2.11 4.73 16.87
N ILE A 252 -2.12 3.70 16.01
CA ILE A 252 -1.26 3.66 14.83
C ILE A 252 -1.51 4.83 13.89
N GLN A 253 -2.76 5.29 13.78
CA GLN A 253 -3.11 6.43 12.94
C GLN A 253 -2.41 7.72 13.42
N THR A 254 -2.39 7.97 14.73
CA THR A 254 -1.72 9.15 15.30
C THR A 254 -0.21 9.01 15.24
N TRP A 255 0.32 7.79 15.42
CA TRP A 255 1.73 7.50 15.18
C TRP A 255 2.17 7.86 13.75
N ILE A 256 1.42 7.42 12.72
CA ILE A 256 1.74 7.71 11.31
C ILE A 256 1.70 9.22 11.05
N LYS A 257 0.66 9.91 11.53
CA LYS A 257 0.53 11.38 11.37
C LYS A 257 1.68 12.13 12.05
N PHE A 258 2.03 11.72 13.26
CA PHE A 258 3.14 12.30 14.01
C PHE A 258 4.47 12.10 13.28
N VAL A 259 4.79 10.87 12.88
CA VAL A 259 6.04 10.55 12.16
C VAL A 259 6.14 11.34 10.85
N THR A 260 5.02 11.50 10.13
CA THR A 260 4.96 12.33 8.94
C THR A 260 5.39 13.77 9.23
N ALA A 261 4.76 14.43 10.20
CA ALA A 261 5.10 15.80 10.60
C ALA A 261 6.51 15.91 11.18
N PHE A 262 6.95 14.90 11.92
CA PHE A 262 8.27 14.82 12.54
C PHE A 262 9.39 14.79 11.49
N CYS A 263 9.22 14.01 10.41
CA CYS A 263 10.17 13.96 9.31
C CYS A 263 10.18 15.25 8.45
N GLU A 264 9.04 15.93 8.32
CA GLU A 264 8.94 17.17 7.52
C GLU A 264 9.74 18.35 8.11
N VAL A 265 10.16 18.28 9.38
CA VAL A 265 10.77 19.40 10.12
C VAL A 265 12.30 19.37 10.14
N ARG A 266 12.96 18.42 9.44
CA ARG A 266 14.42 18.29 9.44
C ARG A 266 15.16 19.60 9.14
N SER A 267 14.63 20.41 8.22
CA SER A 267 15.22 21.71 7.85
C SER A 267 15.32 22.70 9.01
N LYS A 268 14.43 22.58 10.02
CA LYS A 268 14.46 23.40 11.24
C LYS A 268 15.26 22.73 12.35
N ARG A 269 15.16 21.40 12.46
CA ARG A 269 15.80 20.63 13.54
C ARG A 269 16.04 19.19 13.09
N ILE A 270 17.29 18.75 13.18
CA ILE A 270 17.67 17.35 12.95
C ILE A 270 17.27 16.55 14.18
N MET A 271 16.37 15.58 14.01
CA MET A 271 15.79 14.80 15.12
C MET A 271 16.24 13.35 15.15
N LEU A 272 16.46 12.78 13.97
CA LEU A 272 16.94 11.42 13.74
C LEU A 272 18.32 11.45 13.10
N SER A 273 19.19 10.56 13.53
CA SER A 273 20.38 10.18 12.78
C SER A 273 20.00 9.51 11.46
N THR A 274 20.94 9.44 10.53
CA THR A 274 20.77 8.75 9.24
C THR A 274 20.37 7.28 9.42
N SER A 275 20.96 6.59 10.41
CA SER A 275 20.65 5.18 10.65
C SER A 275 19.24 4.99 11.22
N GLU A 276 18.79 5.86 12.11
CA GLU A 276 17.43 5.81 12.67
C GLU A 276 16.38 6.12 11.59
N ALA A 277 16.67 7.08 10.71
CA ALA A 277 15.80 7.38 9.57
C ALA A 277 15.67 6.18 8.60
N VAL A 278 16.78 5.47 8.33
CA VAL A 278 16.76 4.24 7.53
C VAL A 278 15.87 3.17 8.15
N GLU A 279 16.00 2.88 9.45
CA GLU A 279 15.14 1.90 10.11
C GLU A 279 13.67 2.35 10.10
N LEU A 280 13.40 3.64 10.28
CA LEU A 280 12.04 4.18 10.22
C LEU A 280 11.41 4.01 8.83
N ILE A 281 12.17 4.18 7.74
CA ILE A 281 11.69 3.90 6.37
C ILE A 281 11.31 2.43 6.23
N ILE A 282 12.16 1.52 6.74
CA ILE A 282 11.88 0.09 6.70
C ILE A 282 10.61 -0.25 7.48
N VAL A 283 10.43 0.35 8.66
CA VAL A 283 9.22 0.20 9.47
C VAL A 283 7.98 0.64 8.70
N VAL A 284 8.00 1.84 8.11
CA VAL A 284 6.86 2.39 7.35
C VAL A 284 6.52 1.51 6.14
N ILE A 285 7.52 1.04 5.39
CA ILE A 285 7.32 0.10 4.27
C ILE A 285 6.70 -1.20 4.77
N SER A 286 7.16 -1.71 5.91
CA SER A 286 6.63 -2.93 6.50
C SER A 286 5.16 -2.81 6.88
N LEU A 287 4.69 -1.62 7.31
CA LEU A 287 3.28 -1.40 7.62
C LEU A 287 2.34 -1.62 6.42
N PHE A 288 2.81 -1.46 5.19
CA PHE A 288 2.03 -1.77 3.98
C PHE A 288 1.79 -3.27 3.78
N LEU A 289 2.55 -4.12 4.47
CA LEU A 289 2.36 -5.57 4.44
C LEU A 289 1.18 -6.00 5.30
N ASP A 290 0.74 -5.19 6.27
CA ASP A 290 -0.44 -5.53 7.07
C ASP A 290 -1.72 -5.08 6.38
N ARG A 291 -2.47 -6.05 5.85
CA ARG A 291 -3.73 -5.80 5.13
C ARG A 291 -4.76 -5.04 5.98
N ARG A 292 -4.71 -5.16 7.31
CA ARG A 292 -5.62 -4.45 8.23
C ARG A 292 -5.38 -2.94 8.24
N LEU A 293 -4.19 -2.50 7.82
CA LEU A 293 -3.85 -1.10 7.66
C LEU A 293 -4.20 -0.53 6.28
N GLY A 294 -4.84 -1.30 5.39
CA GLY A 294 -5.19 -0.85 4.04
C GLY A 294 -6.02 0.44 4.01
N GLY A 295 -6.90 0.65 5.01
CA GLY A 295 -7.68 1.89 5.18
C GLY A 295 -6.84 3.13 5.52
N LEU A 296 -5.57 2.96 5.89
CA LEU A 296 -4.62 4.04 6.19
C LEU A 296 -3.60 4.26 5.07
N SER A 297 -3.76 3.63 3.91
CA SER A 297 -2.83 3.70 2.78
C SER A 297 -2.42 5.12 2.41
N ILE A 298 -3.36 6.06 2.29
CA ILE A 298 -3.07 7.46 1.96
C ILE A 298 -2.16 8.11 3.01
N LEU A 299 -2.41 7.86 4.30
CA LEU A 299 -1.58 8.37 5.39
C LEU A 299 -0.19 7.72 5.38
N LEU A 300 -0.11 6.41 5.12
CA LEU A 300 1.14 5.68 5.01
C LEU A 300 1.97 6.15 3.81
N TYR A 301 1.36 6.44 2.66
CA TYR A 301 2.06 6.98 1.50
C TYR A 301 2.65 8.36 1.80
N LYS A 302 1.86 9.25 2.42
CA LYS A 302 2.37 10.55 2.85
C LYS A 302 3.54 10.39 3.83
N CYS A 303 3.40 9.50 4.82
CA CYS A 303 4.45 9.19 5.77
C CYS A 303 5.71 8.69 5.09
N LEU A 304 5.61 7.72 4.19
CA LEU A 304 6.74 7.14 3.47
C LEU A 304 7.50 8.21 2.67
N VAL A 305 6.78 9.06 1.94
CA VAL A 305 7.39 10.17 1.20
C VAL A 305 8.12 11.13 2.13
N SER A 306 7.50 11.52 3.25
CA SER A 306 8.13 12.40 4.24
C SER A 306 9.37 11.76 4.88
N THR A 307 9.36 10.45 5.16
CA THR A 307 10.52 9.73 5.72
C THR A 307 11.63 9.55 4.68
N ILE A 308 11.32 9.30 3.40
CA ILE A 308 12.31 9.26 2.31
C ILE A 308 12.96 10.64 2.13
N ASN A 309 12.16 11.70 2.17
CA ASN A 309 12.63 13.08 2.02
C ASN A 309 13.37 13.61 3.25
N TYR A 310 13.33 12.89 4.38
CA TYR A 310 14.14 13.20 5.54
C TYR A 310 15.64 13.05 5.25
N LEU A 311 16.07 12.10 4.43
CA LEU A 311 17.50 11.93 4.13
C LEU A 311 18.01 13.07 3.22
N THR A 312 19.25 13.53 3.40
CA THR A 312 19.86 14.46 2.43
C THR A 312 20.29 13.73 1.17
N ASP A 313 20.62 14.45 0.10
CA ASP A 313 21.10 13.84 -1.15
C ASP A 313 22.40 13.04 -0.94
N ASP A 314 23.30 13.56 -0.08
CA ASP A 314 24.55 12.87 0.29
C ASP A 314 24.30 11.58 1.06
N GLU A 315 23.32 11.58 1.97
CA GLU A 315 22.95 10.40 2.76
C GLU A 315 22.18 9.36 1.94
N TRP A 316 21.45 9.80 0.91
CA TRP A 316 20.47 8.99 0.20
C TRP A 316 21.07 7.79 -0.55
N ASN A 317 22.22 7.98 -1.20
CA ASN A 317 22.80 6.94 -2.06
C ASN A 317 23.14 5.67 -1.28
N THR A 318 23.89 5.81 -0.18
CA THR A 318 24.25 4.70 0.71
C THR A 318 23.03 4.17 1.48
N SER A 319 22.14 5.07 1.92
CA SER A 319 20.96 4.70 2.71
C SER A 319 19.97 3.87 1.89
N SER A 320 19.71 4.24 0.63
CA SER A 320 18.79 3.52 -0.25
C SER A 320 19.24 2.09 -0.54
N GLU A 321 20.56 1.85 -0.66
CA GLU A 321 21.12 0.50 -0.78
C GLU A 321 20.93 -0.32 0.48
N LYS A 322 21.19 0.29 1.66
CA LYS A 322 20.98 -0.37 2.94
C LYS A 322 19.51 -0.75 3.13
N ILE A 323 18.59 0.17 2.83
CA ILE A 323 17.14 -0.07 2.89
C ILE A 323 16.77 -1.25 1.98
N ALA A 324 17.23 -1.25 0.72
CA ALA A 324 16.92 -2.30 -0.25
C ALA A 324 17.40 -3.68 0.21
N LYS A 325 18.65 -3.79 0.67
CA LYS A 325 19.21 -5.04 1.21
C LYS A 325 18.47 -5.52 2.45
N CYS A 326 18.15 -4.61 3.38
CA CYS A 326 17.42 -4.95 4.59
C CYS A 326 16.00 -5.46 4.29
N LEU A 327 15.27 -4.83 3.38
CA LEU A 327 13.94 -5.27 2.97
C LEU A 327 14.00 -6.63 2.27
N ALA A 328 14.91 -6.80 1.32
CA ALA A 328 15.03 -8.03 0.55
C ALA A 328 15.32 -9.25 1.45
N CYS A 329 16.10 -9.08 2.52
CA CYS A 329 16.37 -10.13 3.49
C CYS A 329 15.19 -10.45 4.44
N ARG A 330 14.24 -9.52 4.61
CA ARG A 330 13.13 -9.67 5.57
C ARG A 330 11.83 -10.14 4.93
N VAL A 331 11.61 -9.88 3.64
CA VAL A 331 10.31 -10.11 3.00
C VAL A 331 10.20 -11.55 2.48
N PRO A 332 9.06 -12.25 2.72
CA PRO A 332 8.82 -13.56 2.14
C PRO A 332 8.89 -13.56 0.61
N ARG A 333 9.32 -14.69 0.03
CA ARG A 333 9.45 -14.91 -1.42
C ARG A 333 8.09 -15.26 -2.05
N ASP A 334 7.07 -14.47 -1.75
CA ASP A 334 5.70 -14.62 -2.22
C ASP A 334 5.14 -13.26 -2.70
N LEU A 335 3.82 -13.12 -2.84
CA LEU A 335 3.20 -11.86 -3.29
C LEU A 335 3.49 -10.65 -2.37
N ASN A 336 3.93 -10.85 -1.12
CA ASN A 336 4.32 -9.77 -0.23
C ASN A 336 5.58 -9.05 -0.72
N CYS A 337 6.47 -9.73 -1.45
CA CYS A 337 7.62 -9.07 -2.07
C CYS A 337 7.20 -8.05 -3.14
N LEU A 338 6.11 -8.34 -3.86
CA LEU A 338 5.53 -7.39 -4.80
C LEU A 338 4.86 -6.22 -4.07
N ARG A 339 4.19 -6.48 -2.94
CA ARG A 339 3.56 -5.41 -2.12
C ARG A 339 4.60 -4.40 -1.63
N VAL A 340 5.76 -4.85 -1.16
CA VAL A 340 6.87 -3.97 -0.73
C VAL A 340 7.34 -3.06 -1.86
N VAL A 341 7.45 -3.58 -3.08
CA VAL A 341 7.89 -2.77 -4.23
C VAL A 341 6.78 -1.80 -4.65
N GLU A 342 5.53 -2.25 -4.67
CA GLU A 342 4.40 -1.43 -5.12
C GLU A 342 4.03 -0.28 -4.17
N CYS A 343 4.27 -0.44 -2.86
CA CYS A 343 4.02 0.62 -1.90
C CYS A 343 5.02 1.77 -1.97
N ILE A 344 6.18 1.57 -2.59
CA ILE A 344 7.15 2.65 -2.83
C ILE A 344 6.66 3.44 -4.04
N SER A 345 6.43 4.74 -3.85
CA SER A 345 5.87 5.58 -4.91
C SER A 345 6.80 5.61 -6.13
N GLY A 346 6.24 5.50 -7.33
CA GLY A 346 7.02 5.64 -8.57
C GLY A 346 7.03 7.08 -9.09
N VAL A 347 6.78 8.08 -8.24
CA VAL A 347 6.47 9.45 -8.68
C VAL A 347 7.72 10.33 -8.70
N ASP A 348 8.39 10.48 -7.56
CA ASP A 348 9.61 11.28 -7.45
C ASP A 348 10.89 10.46 -7.72
N GLY A 349 12.00 11.15 -7.98
CA GLY A 349 13.27 10.51 -8.35
C GLY A 349 13.83 9.58 -7.26
N ARG A 350 13.69 9.94 -5.99
CA ARG A 350 14.17 9.11 -4.88
C ARG A 350 13.32 7.87 -4.73
N SER A 351 12.00 8.01 -4.71
CA SER A 351 11.11 6.85 -4.60
C SER A 351 11.23 5.90 -5.80
N LYS A 352 11.40 6.41 -7.04
CA LYS A 352 11.74 5.59 -8.22
C LYS A 352 13.04 4.80 -8.03
N SER A 353 14.10 5.48 -7.61
CA SER A 353 15.40 4.86 -7.36
C SER A 353 15.31 3.77 -6.29
N LEU A 354 14.63 4.06 -5.17
CA LEU A 354 14.43 3.09 -4.09
C LEU A 354 13.61 1.89 -4.58
N ARG A 355 12.52 2.12 -5.30
CA ARG A 355 11.66 1.07 -5.86
C ARG A 355 12.45 0.13 -6.77
N SER A 356 13.28 0.68 -7.65
CA SER A 356 14.17 -0.10 -8.52
C SER A 356 15.19 -0.92 -7.72
N LYS A 357 15.89 -0.30 -6.75
CA LYS A 357 16.88 -1.01 -5.90
C LYS A 357 16.24 -2.12 -5.06
N VAL A 358 15.08 -1.86 -4.47
CA VAL A 358 14.34 -2.87 -3.68
C VAL A 358 13.91 -4.03 -4.57
N ALA A 359 13.38 -3.76 -5.76
CA ALA A 359 13.00 -4.80 -6.70
C ALA A 359 14.19 -5.65 -7.15
N TYR A 360 15.34 -5.01 -7.40
CA TYR A 360 16.60 -5.68 -7.75
C TYR A 360 17.09 -6.62 -6.63
N GLU A 361 17.22 -6.11 -5.41
CA GLU A 361 17.73 -6.90 -4.28
C GLU A 361 16.80 -8.08 -3.96
N ILE A 362 15.47 -7.87 -4.01
CA ILE A 362 14.51 -8.96 -3.86
C ILE A 362 14.69 -9.99 -4.98
N LEU A 363 14.79 -9.57 -6.24
CA LEU A 363 14.97 -10.46 -7.39
C LEU A 363 16.27 -11.27 -7.28
N ALA A 364 17.37 -10.62 -6.90
CA ALA A 364 18.66 -11.28 -6.71
C ALA A 364 18.58 -12.35 -5.62
N ILE A 365 17.96 -12.06 -4.48
CA ILE A 365 17.74 -13.05 -3.41
C ILE A 365 16.79 -14.15 -3.87
N TYR A 366 15.74 -13.81 -4.61
CA TYR A 366 14.74 -14.75 -5.10
C TYR A 366 15.34 -15.79 -6.06
N LEU A 367 16.29 -15.38 -6.89
CA LEU A 367 17.06 -16.22 -7.81
C LEU A 367 18.31 -16.86 -7.18
N ASP A 368 18.54 -16.66 -5.88
CA ASP A 368 19.75 -17.06 -5.14
C ASP A 368 21.07 -16.52 -5.75
N ALA A 369 20.99 -15.37 -6.42
CA ALA A 369 22.05 -14.71 -7.16
C ALA A 369 22.80 -13.69 -6.28
N LYS A 370 23.35 -14.13 -5.14
CA LYS A 370 23.86 -13.29 -4.04
C LYS A 370 24.97 -12.26 -4.40
N VAL A 371 25.61 -12.39 -5.56
CA VAL A 371 26.67 -11.48 -6.06
C VAL A 371 26.55 -11.26 -7.57
N ALA A 372 25.34 -11.35 -8.11
CA ALA A 372 25.15 -11.24 -9.56
C ALA A 372 25.21 -9.78 -10.03
N ASN A 373 25.76 -9.57 -11.22
CA ASN A 373 25.60 -8.34 -11.99
C ASN A 373 24.28 -8.37 -12.78
N ASP A 374 23.92 -7.23 -13.37
CA ASP A 374 22.68 -7.05 -14.13
C ASP A 374 22.50 -8.12 -15.24
N GLU A 375 23.57 -8.48 -15.94
CA GLU A 375 23.55 -9.47 -17.02
C GLU A 375 23.34 -10.89 -16.49
N GLU A 376 23.97 -11.26 -15.38
CA GLU A 376 23.83 -12.57 -14.74
C GLU A 376 22.38 -12.82 -14.31
N ILE A 377 21.72 -11.82 -13.71
CA ILE A 377 20.30 -11.92 -13.33
C ILE A 377 19.44 -12.17 -14.57
N LEU A 378 19.67 -11.42 -15.65
CA LEU A 378 18.89 -11.58 -16.88
C LEU A 378 19.18 -12.91 -17.59
N ASN A 379 20.41 -13.40 -17.56
CA ASN A 379 20.76 -14.73 -18.07
C ASN A 379 20.00 -15.84 -17.32
N ILE A 380 19.90 -15.73 -15.99
CA ILE A 380 19.08 -16.65 -15.19
C ILE A 380 17.62 -16.59 -15.64
N LEU A 381 17.05 -15.40 -15.80
CA LEU A 381 15.67 -15.23 -16.27
C LEU A 381 15.45 -15.83 -17.67
N MET A 382 16.35 -15.58 -18.62
CA MET A 382 16.30 -16.13 -19.98
C MET A 382 16.40 -17.65 -20.01
N SER A 383 17.09 -18.26 -19.03
CA SER A 383 17.20 -19.72 -18.91
C SER A 383 15.92 -20.41 -18.44
N ILE A 384 14.93 -19.66 -17.95
CA ILE A 384 13.65 -20.20 -17.48
C ILE A 384 12.88 -20.82 -18.64
N LYS A 385 12.66 -22.13 -18.56
CA LYS A 385 11.95 -22.90 -19.57
C LYS A 385 10.44 -22.86 -19.37
N VAL A 386 9.82 -21.72 -19.70
CA VAL A 386 8.36 -21.49 -19.52
C VAL A 386 7.45 -22.50 -20.23
N LYS A 387 7.95 -23.20 -21.27
CA LYS A 387 7.23 -24.27 -21.98
C LYS A 387 7.08 -25.55 -21.18
N GLU A 388 8.02 -25.84 -20.28
CA GLU A 388 8.02 -27.10 -19.53
C GLU A 388 6.85 -27.11 -18.55
N ARG A 389 6.12 -28.23 -18.50
CA ARG A 389 4.95 -28.37 -17.62
C ARG A 389 5.30 -28.24 -16.14
N SER A 390 6.54 -28.55 -15.77
CA SER A 390 7.12 -28.40 -14.43
C SER A 390 7.52 -26.97 -14.07
N CYS A 391 7.49 -26.02 -15.02
CA CYS A 391 7.82 -24.64 -14.76
C CYS A 391 6.73 -23.99 -13.89
N ASP A 392 7.15 -23.43 -12.75
CA ASP A 392 6.30 -22.71 -11.82
C ASP A 392 6.05 -21.29 -12.31
N LEU A 393 4.91 -21.08 -12.97
CA LEU A 393 4.54 -19.79 -13.56
C LEU A 393 4.19 -18.73 -12.52
N PHE A 394 3.87 -19.12 -11.27
CA PHE A 394 3.72 -18.16 -10.18
C PHE A 394 5.07 -17.53 -9.85
N LYS A 395 6.14 -18.33 -9.77
CA LYS A 395 7.49 -17.79 -9.60
C LYS A 395 7.93 -16.94 -10.78
N VAL A 396 7.61 -17.35 -12.01
CA VAL A 396 7.88 -16.53 -13.21
C VAL A 396 7.16 -15.19 -13.14
N TYR A 397 5.91 -15.17 -12.67
CA TYR A 397 5.16 -13.94 -12.48
C TYR A 397 5.83 -13.00 -11.48
N ILE A 398 6.29 -13.51 -10.33
CA ILE A 398 7.03 -12.70 -9.34
C ILE A 398 8.30 -12.12 -9.97
N CYS A 399 9.11 -12.96 -10.62
CA CYS A 399 10.33 -12.51 -11.31
C CYS A 399 10.05 -11.45 -12.37
N LEU A 400 8.98 -11.62 -13.16
CA LEU A 400 8.57 -10.69 -14.22
C LEU A 400 8.25 -9.31 -13.64
N ILE A 401 7.45 -9.25 -12.57
CA ILE A 401 7.07 -7.98 -11.94
C ILE A 401 8.26 -7.31 -11.24
N LEU A 402 9.13 -8.08 -10.58
CA LEU A 402 10.32 -7.53 -9.96
C LEU A 402 11.30 -6.97 -11.01
N ALA A 403 11.55 -7.72 -12.09
CA ALA A 403 12.41 -7.28 -13.18
C ALA A 403 11.85 -6.03 -13.88
N GLU A 404 10.53 -5.96 -14.09
CA GLU A 404 9.88 -4.76 -14.60
C GLU A 404 10.17 -3.54 -13.70
N ASN A 405 9.95 -3.66 -12.39
CA ASN A 405 10.16 -2.53 -11.47
C ASN A 405 11.63 -2.14 -11.33
N TRP A 406 12.53 -3.11 -11.41
CA TRP A 406 13.97 -2.85 -11.44
C TRP A 406 14.36 -2.06 -12.68
N LEU A 407 13.97 -2.54 -13.87
CA LEU A 407 14.42 -1.99 -15.15
C LEU A 407 13.71 -0.67 -15.52
N MET A 408 12.41 -0.53 -15.24
CA MET A 408 11.64 0.66 -15.60
C MET A 408 11.98 1.90 -14.78
N TRP A 409 12.44 1.72 -13.55
CA TRP A 409 12.69 2.82 -12.60
C TRP A 409 14.18 2.99 -12.24
N GLY A 410 15.06 2.20 -12.89
CA GLY A 410 16.51 2.29 -12.76
C GLY A 410 17.13 3.36 -13.67
N PRO A 411 18.47 3.37 -13.81
CA PRO A 411 19.14 4.14 -14.85
C PRO A 411 18.53 3.83 -16.22
N LYS A 412 18.46 4.81 -17.12
CA LYS A 412 17.78 4.65 -18.41
C LYS A 412 18.27 3.41 -19.14
N LEU A 413 17.34 2.52 -19.50
CA LEU A 413 17.60 1.34 -20.34
C LEU A 413 18.25 1.71 -21.68
N GLU A 414 17.97 2.92 -22.19
CA GLU A 414 18.59 3.52 -23.37
C GLU A 414 20.13 3.50 -23.31
N ASP A 415 20.69 3.64 -22.11
CA ASP A 415 22.14 3.67 -21.89
C ASP A 415 22.75 2.25 -21.77
N ARG A 416 21.92 1.19 -21.84
CA ARG A 416 22.29 -0.21 -21.62
C ARG A 416 21.64 -1.15 -22.66
N PRO A 417 22.07 -1.10 -23.93
CA PRO A 417 21.42 -1.83 -25.02
C PRO A 417 21.40 -3.35 -24.82
N VAL A 418 22.46 -3.93 -24.24
CA VAL A 418 22.55 -5.37 -23.95
C VAL A 418 21.46 -5.81 -22.97
N ILE A 419 21.28 -5.06 -21.88
CA ILE A 419 20.26 -5.31 -20.85
C ILE A 419 18.86 -5.23 -21.46
N CYS A 420 18.61 -4.24 -22.33
CA CYS A 420 17.34 -4.08 -23.03
C CYS A 420 17.04 -5.28 -23.95
N GLU A 421 18.02 -5.74 -24.71
CA GLU A 421 17.87 -6.90 -25.59
C GLU A 421 17.56 -8.19 -24.80
N MET A 422 18.33 -8.45 -23.74
CA MET A 422 18.14 -9.62 -22.86
C MET A 422 16.76 -9.63 -22.22
N TRP A 423 16.31 -8.48 -21.72
CA TRP A 423 14.96 -8.31 -21.19
C TRP A 423 13.89 -8.60 -22.25
N GLY A 424 14.06 -8.07 -23.46
CA GLY A 424 13.19 -8.36 -24.59
C GLY A 424 13.11 -9.85 -24.93
N VAL A 425 14.23 -10.57 -24.87
CA VAL A 425 14.24 -12.03 -25.09
C VAL A 425 13.43 -12.77 -24.01
N PHE A 426 13.62 -12.43 -22.74
CA PHE A 426 12.85 -13.02 -21.65
C PHE A 426 11.34 -12.73 -21.78
N LEU A 427 10.97 -11.50 -22.11
CA LEU A 427 9.57 -11.12 -22.35
C LEU A 427 8.95 -11.88 -23.53
N ARG A 428 9.67 -12.02 -24.65
CA ARG A 428 9.21 -12.82 -25.80
C ARG A 428 9.00 -14.28 -25.42
N SER A 429 9.90 -14.85 -24.61
CA SER A 429 9.73 -16.20 -24.07
C SER A 429 8.41 -16.32 -23.30
N CYS A 430 8.17 -15.42 -22.35
CA CYS A 430 6.93 -15.40 -21.55
C CYS A 430 5.66 -15.17 -22.38
N SER A 431 5.71 -14.30 -23.39
CA SER A 431 4.55 -13.92 -24.21
C SER A 431 4.21 -14.98 -25.28
N PHE A 432 5.20 -15.51 -26.00
CA PHE A 432 4.97 -16.38 -27.16
C PHE A 432 4.98 -17.87 -26.83
N PHE A 433 5.69 -18.28 -25.77
CA PHE A 433 5.85 -19.70 -25.46
C PHE A 433 4.84 -20.24 -24.46
N ILE A 434 4.07 -19.37 -23.82
CA ILE A 434 2.89 -19.74 -23.03
C ILE A 434 1.67 -19.64 -23.96
N ALA A 435 1.02 -20.77 -24.24
CA ALA A 435 -0.15 -20.79 -25.12
C ALA A 435 -1.33 -20.04 -24.48
N SER A 436 -2.22 -19.46 -25.29
CA SER A 436 -3.48 -18.88 -24.80
C SER A 436 -4.42 -19.92 -24.16
N THR A 437 -4.26 -21.18 -24.56
CA THR A 437 -4.97 -22.35 -24.02
C THR A 437 -4.24 -23.01 -22.84
N ASP A 438 -3.15 -22.42 -22.35
CA ASP A 438 -2.43 -22.93 -21.18
C ASP A 438 -3.25 -22.65 -19.91
N LEU A 439 -3.67 -23.73 -19.26
CA LEU A 439 -4.53 -23.69 -18.07
C LEU A 439 -3.74 -23.70 -16.75
N ARG A 440 -2.41 -23.69 -16.80
CA ARG A 440 -1.59 -23.60 -15.58
C ARG A 440 -1.88 -22.30 -14.82
N SER A 441 -1.90 -22.37 -13.49
CA SER A 441 -2.02 -21.19 -12.63
C SER A 441 -1.04 -20.10 -13.06
N TYR A 442 -1.48 -18.85 -13.09
CA TYR A 442 -0.71 -17.67 -13.52
C TYR A 442 -0.26 -17.63 -15.01
N ALA A 443 -0.55 -18.63 -15.84
CA ALA A 443 -0.18 -18.62 -17.27
C ALA A 443 -0.70 -17.40 -18.02
N SER A 444 -1.99 -17.10 -17.86
CA SER A 444 -2.63 -15.93 -18.47
C SER A 444 -2.02 -14.62 -17.95
N LYS A 445 -1.74 -14.51 -16.65
CA LYS A 445 -1.13 -13.32 -16.02
C LYS A 445 0.26 -13.05 -16.56
N VAL A 446 1.13 -14.06 -16.60
CA VAL A 446 2.50 -13.95 -17.15
C VAL A 446 2.47 -13.54 -18.62
N ARG A 447 1.69 -14.27 -19.44
CA ARG A 447 1.59 -14.02 -20.87
C ARG A 447 1.09 -12.60 -21.18
N ASN A 448 -0.01 -12.20 -20.55
CA ASN A 448 -0.63 -10.90 -20.80
C ASN A 448 0.28 -9.75 -20.32
N ARG A 449 0.91 -9.89 -19.15
CA ARG A 449 1.85 -8.88 -18.64
C ARG A 449 3.08 -8.75 -19.53
N ALA A 450 3.69 -9.86 -19.92
CA ALA A 450 4.85 -9.84 -20.81
C ALA A 450 4.51 -9.26 -22.19
N SER A 451 3.35 -9.62 -22.74
CA SER A 451 2.85 -9.04 -23.99
C SER A 451 2.67 -7.52 -23.88
N TYR A 452 2.02 -7.03 -22.81
CA TYR A 452 1.86 -5.60 -22.57
C TYR A 452 3.20 -4.85 -22.52
N LEU A 453 4.18 -5.40 -21.82
CA LEU A 453 5.52 -4.80 -21.69
C LEU A 453 6.29 -4.78 -23.01
N LEU A 454 6.15 -5.81 -23.86
CA LEU A 454 6.76 -5.82 -25.19
C LEU A 454 6.21 -4.69 -26.08
N HIS A 455 4.90 -4.47 -26.05
CA HIS A 455 4.28 -3.40 -26.84
C HIS A 455 4.73 -2.02 -26.34
N GLY A 456 4.83 -1.82 -25.02
CA GLY A 456 5.34 -0.57 -24.44
C GLY A 456 6.82 -0.31 -24.76
N SER A 457 7.66 -1.35 -24.77
CA SER A 457 9.09 -1.24 -25.10
C SER A 457 9.39 -0.98 -26.59
N SER A 458 8.39 -1.10 -27.46
CA SER A 458 8.55 -0.94 -28.91
C SER A 458 8.12 0.46 -29.41
N THR A 459 7.63 1.33 -28.52
CA THR A 459 7.01 2.62 -28.88
C THR A 459 7.73 3.87 -28.37
N ASP A 460 8.95 3.74 -27.83
CA ASP A 460 9.82 4.89 -27.51
C ASP A 460 11.04 4.96 -28.44
#